data_AF-A0A1V5B7Q5-F1
#
_entry.id   AF-A0A1V5B7Q5-F1
#
_cell.length_a   1.000
_cell.length_b   1.000
_cell.length_c   1.000
_cell.angle_alpha   90.00
_cell.angle_beta   90.00
_cell.angle_gamma   90.00
#
_symmetry.space_group_name_H-M   'P 1'
#
loop_
_entity.id
_entity.type
_entity.pdbx_description
1 polymer ?
#
loop_
_entity_poly.entity_id
_entity_poly.type
_entity_poly.pdbx_seq_one_letter_code
_entity_poly.pdbx_strand_id
1 'polypeptide(L)'
;MDETRTNIILILFAAIIMSIIINGLFLHLIVKPYLDESNRVVNIFKLYRTLEDDPQRKIFFIGSSQIEADIDCNLIDKLINGDGKADANMTVQTYNLGYPADTPLRRLTEVASMSECRPGMVIIGLTYYALNDTSFNISSDDLALVSRDIHLDNYSRSLFRTDELELIDMNPVYLDFYRRKFIAPSLLNLFRISETSEQEAAKDFKVQPAFSENLTYDLLLIRINNSRDMLDKYSISPRDNNQKLALNQTLRLLHSKGISVVIINMPLHPLLLEKISDDTRRNYFSLLNSTNSSYYDYERRYGPQCFSDLTHLNCLGRKEFSEDMAKLILECAAL
;
A
#
# COMPACT_ATOMS: atom_id res chain seq x y z
N MET A 1 -56.88 -17.34 17.35
CA MET A 1 -55.43 -17.48 17.61
C MET A 1 -55.23 -17.05 19.05
N ASP A 2 -54.70 -17.91 19.91
CA ASP A 2 -54.56 -17.67 21.36
C ASP A 2 -53.70 -16.41 21.60
N GLU A 3 -54.18 -15.50 22.46
CA GLU A 3 -53.50 -14.26 22.86
C GLU A 3 -52.04 -14.51 23.28
N THR A 4 -51.82 -15.65 23.96
CA THR A 4 -50.50 -16.10 24.37
C THR A 4 -49.55 -16.32 23.18
N ARG A 5 -50.05 -16.94 22.09
CA ARG A 5 -49.24 -17.18 20.88
C ARG A 5 -48.90 -15.89 20.16
N THR A 6 -49.85 -14.96 20.08
CA THR A 6 -49.62 -13.64 19.49
C THR A 6 -48.56 -12.87 20.28
N ASN A 7 -48.64 -12.87 21.61
CA ASN A 7 -47.65 -12.22 22.48
C ASN A 7 -46.25 -12.83 22.34
N ILE A 8 -46.14 -14.16 22.27
CA ILE A 8 -44.85 -14.85 22.04
C ILE A 8 -44.24 -14.43 20.70
N ILE A 9 -45.03 -14.40 19.62
CA ILE A 9 -44.54 -14.00 18.30
C ILE A 9 -44.05 -12.54 18.33
N LEU A 10 -44.80 -11.63 18.97
CA LEU A 10 -44.41 -10.23 19.10
C LEU A 10 -43.10 -10.07 19.88
N ILE A 11 -42.92 -10.80 20.98
CA ILE A 11 -41.68 -10.78 21.76
C ILE A 11 -40.49 -11.27 20.93
N LEU A 12 -40.63 -12.39 20.22
CA LEU A 12 -39.57 -12.93 19.36
C LEU A 12 -39.21 -11.95 18.24
N PHE A 13 -40.22 -11.35 17.61
CA PHE A 13 -40.00 -10.36 16.56
C PHE A 13 -39.29 -9.11 17.10
N ALA A 14 -39.71 -8.59 18.27
CA ALA A 14 -39.06 -7.47 18.93
C ALA A 14 -37.61 -7.78 19.31
N ALA A 15 -37.33 -9.00 19.79
CA ALA A 15 -35.97 -9.45 20.11
C ALA A 15 -35.07 -9.51 18.87
N ILE A 16 -35.59 -9.98 17.73
CA ILE A 16 -34.85 -10.00 16.46
C ILE A 16 -34.53 -8.57 16.00
N ILE A 17 -35.52 -7.66 16.02
CA ILE A 17 -35.30 -6.25 15.66
C ILE A 17 -34.26 -5.62 16.58
N MET A 18 -34.38 -5.81 17.89
CA MET A 18 -33.44 -5.28 18.86
C MET A 18 -32.03 -5.82 18.64
N SER A 19 -31.89 -7.11 18.31
CA SER A 19 -30.60 -7.71 17.96
C SER A 19 -29.97 -7.07 16.71
N ILE A 20 -30.77 -6.81 15.67
CA ILE A 20 -30.31 -6.12 14.45
C ILE A 20 -29.85 -4.69 14.78
N ILE A 21 -30.64 -3.94 15.58
CA ILE A 21 -30.30 -2.57 15.99
C ILE A 21 -29.01 -2.55 16.81
N ILE A 22 -28.90 -3.41 17.83
CA ILE A 22 -27.71 -3.52 18.67
C ILE A 22 -26.51 -3.87 17.79
N ASN A 23 -26.64 -4.85 16.89
CA ASN A 23 -25.55 -5.20 15.99
C ASN A 23 -25.12 -4.02 15.10
N GLY A 24 -26.07 -3.28 14.52
CA GLY A 24 -25.79 -2.08 13.73
C GLY A 24 -25.08 -1.01 14.56
N LEU A 25 -25.50 -0.79 15.81
CA LEU A 25 -24.83 0.14 16.72
C LEU A 25 -23.40 -0.29 17.04
N PHE A 26 -23.15 -1.59 17.30
CA PHE A 26 -21.80 -2.12 17.52
C PHE A 26 -20.90 -1.91 16.30
N LEU A 27 -21.42 -2.18 15.10
CA LEU A 27 -20.67 -1.97 13.86
C LEU A 27 -20.32 -0.48 13.67
N HIS A 28 -21.26 0.41 13.97
CA HIS A 28 -21.06 1.84 13.75
C HIS A 28 -20.20 2.52 14.81
N LEU A 29 -20.41 2.19 16.09
CA LEU A 29 -19.78 2.89 17.22
C LEU A 29 -18.47 2.26 17.67
N ILE A 30 -18.22 0.98 17.36
CA ILE A 30 -17.04 0.25 17.82
C ILE A 30 -16.18 -0.19 16.64
N VAL A 31 -16.76 -0.96 15.70
CA VAL A 31 -15.97 -1.55 14.60
C VAL A 31 -15.50 -0.50 13.61
N LYS A 32 -16.36 0.43 13.21
CA LYS A 32 -15.99 1.46 12.23
C LYS A 32 -14.83 2.35 12.74
N PRO A 33 -14.87 2.96 13.95
CA PRO A 33 -13.73 3.71 14.48
C PRO A 33 -12.45 2.87 14.55
N TYR A 34 -12.53 1.61 14.98
CA TYR A 34 -11.39 0.71 15.00
C TYR A 34 -10.77 0.51 13.61
N LEU A 35 -11.58 0.21 12.58
CA LEU A 35 -11.08 0.05 11.21
C LEU A 35 -10.51 1.37 10.67
N ASP A 36 -11.16 2.48 10.98
CA ASP A 36 -10.73 3.83 10.61
C ASP A 36 -9.41 4.23 11.29
N GLU A 37 -9.07 3.59 12.41
CA GLU A 37 -7.85 3.83 13.17
C GLU A 37 -6.71 2.89 12.85
N SER A 38 -7.02 1.65 12.47
CA SER A 38 -6.02 0.59 12.38
C SER A 38 -5.82 0.05 10.96
N ASN A 39 -6.77 0.27 10.05
CA ASN A 39 -6.68 -0.29 8.71
C ASN A 39 -6.14 0.74 7.70
N ARG A 40 -4.88 0.56 7.33
CA ARG A 40 -4.18 1.46 6.40
C ARG A 40 -4.83 1.50 5.00
N VAL A 41 -5.40 0.41 4.49
CA VAL A 41 -6.09 0.40 3.18
C VAL A 41 -7.34 1.28 3.21
N VAL A 42 -8.17 1.13 4.25
CA VAL A 42 -9.34 1.99 4.47
C VAL A 42 -8.91 3.46 4.55
N ASN A 43 -7.80 3.74 5.23
CA ASN A 43 -7.30 5.11 5.36
C ASN A 43 -6.73 5.67 4.06
N ILE A 44 -6.09 4.86 3.21
CA ILE A 44 -5.64 5.28 1.87
C ILE A 44 -6.85 5.71 1.02
N PHE A 45 -7.93 4.92 0.96
CA PHE A 45 -9.13 5.30 0.21
C PHE A 45 -9.84 6.51 0.79
N LYS A 46 -9.79 6.71 2.11
CA LYS A 46 -10.24 7.97 2.72
C LYS A 46 -9.39 9.15 2.32
N LEU A 47 -8.06 8.99 2.31
CA LEU A 47 -7.16 10.04 1.89
C LEU A 47 -7.49 10.49 0.46
N TYR A 48 -7.71 9.56 -0.47
CA TYR A 48 -8.10 9.92 -1.84
C TYR A 48 -9.34 10.82 -1.87
N ARG A 49 -10.39 10.47 -1.13
CA ARG A 49 -11.60 11.31 -1.03
C ARG A 49 -11.34 12.70 -0.43
N THR A 50 -10.39 12.81 0.50
CA THR A 50 -10.04 14.11 1.09
C THR A 50 -9.18 14.98 0.17
N LEU A 51 -8.48 14.38 -0.79
CA LEU A 51 -7.54 15.07 -1.67
C LEU A 51 -8.11 15.42 -3.04
N GLU A 52 -9.34 15.01 -3.38
CA GLU A 52 -9.96 15.23 -4.70
C GLU A 52 -9.97 16.72 -5.10
N ASP A 53 -10.32 17.60 -4.17
CA ASP A 53 -10.43 19.05 -4.38
C ASP A 53 -9.21 19.86 -3.88
N ASP A 54 -8.14 19.19 -3.45
CA ASP A 54 -6.95 19.89 -2.93
C ASP A 54 -6.20 20.60 -4.10
N PRO A 55 -6.04 21.94 -4.07
CA PRO A 55 -5.37 22.66 -5.15
C PRO A 55 -3.85 22.44 -5.21
N GLN A 56 -3.24 21.81 -4.20
CA GLN A 56 -1.80 21.62 -4.15
C GLN A 56 -1.30 20.52 -5.10
N ARG A 57 -0.04 20.64 -5.55
CA ARG A 57 0.58 19.61 -6.39
C ARG A 57 0.88 18.39 -5.52
N LYS A 58 0.15 17.32 -5.74
CA LYS A 58 0.27 16.06 -4.99
C LYS A 58 1.25 15.11 -5.68
N ILE A 59 2.12 14.47 -4.90
CA ILE A 59 2.99 13.39 -5.35
C ILE A 59 2.74 12.18 -4.45
N PHE A 60 2.42 11.04 -5.06
CA PHE A 60 2.16 9.82 -4.31
C PHE A 60 3.31 8.84 -4.48
N PHE A 61 3.88 8.39 -3.36
CA PHE A 61 4.77 7.24 -3.30
C PHE A 61 3.93 5.99 -3.02
N ILE A 62 3.93 5.03 -3.94
CA ILE A 62 3.23 3.75 -3.77
C ILE A 62 4.23 2.60 -3.87
N GLY A 63 3.96 1.51 -3.15
CA GLY A 63 4.79 0.32 -3.14
C GLY A 63 4.69 -0.41 -1.81
N SER A 64 5.65 -1.30 -1.59
CA SER A 64 5.66 -2.22 -0.46
C SER A 64 6.08 -1.57 0.87
N SER A 65 6.39 -2.41 1.87
CA SER A 65 6.95 -1.98 3.17
C SER A 65 8.25 -1.17 3.01
N GLN A 66 8.97 -1.33 1.90
CA GLN A 66 10.14 -0.50 1.62
C GLN A 66 9.74 0.96 1.34
N ILE A 67 8.71 1.21 0.53
CA ILE A 67 8.22 2.59 0.37
C ILE A 67 7.68 3.11 1.70
N GLU A 68 6.91 2.29 2.41
CA GLU A 68 6.33 2.65 3.70
C GLU A 68 7.40 3.08 4.72
N ALA A 69 8.48 2.32 4.88
CA ALA A 69 9.51 2.56 5.88
C ALA A 69 10.66 3.48 5.40
N ASP A 70 11.03 3.40 4.12
CA ASP A 70 12.28 3.98 3.60
C ASP A 70 12.11 5.39 3.03
N ILE A 71 10.88 5.91 2.95
CA ILE A 71 10.56 7.25 2.47
C ILE A 71 10.11 8.15 3.62
N ASP A 72 10.75 9.32 3.75
CA ASP A 72 10.35 10.41 4.64
C ASP A 72 9.79 11.58 3.81
N CYS A 73 8.47 11.66 3.71
CA CYS A 73 7.81 12.75 2.95
C CYS A 73 7.94 14.10 3.65
N ASN A 74 8.10 14.16 4.98
CA ASN A 74 8.31 15.44 5.67
C ASN A 74 9.67 16.05 5.29
N LEU A 75 10.70 15.22 5.19
CA LEU A 75 12.01 15.63 4.71
C LEU A 75 11.95 16.04 3.22
N ILE A 76 11.27 15.27 2.38
CA ILE A 76 11.11 15.58 0.96
C ILE A 76 10.37 16.91 0.77
N ASP A 77 9.23 17.09 1.43
CA ASP A 77 8.44 18.33 1.39
C ASP A 77 9.30 19.53 1.84
N LYS A 78 10.11 19.36 2.90
CA LYS A 78 11.03 20.39 3.38
C LYS A 78 12.10 20.75 2.34
N LEU A 79 12.67 19.75 1.65
CA LEU A 79 13.75 19.96 0.67
C LEU A 79 13.26 20.57 -0.64
N ILE A 80 12.04 20.21 -1.07
CA ILE A 80 11.43 20.72 -2.31
C ILE A 80 10.88 22.13 -2.09
N ASN A 81 10.17 22.35 -0.99
CA ASN A 81 9.55 23.64 -0.71
C ASN A 81 10.48 24.63 0.02
N GLY A 82 11.62 24.15 0.53
CA GLY A 82 12.65 24.97 1.16
C GLY A 82 13.54 25.74 0.18
N ASP A 83 14.29 26.72 0.68
CA ASP A 83 15.34 27.48 -0.02
C ASP A 83 14.91 28.24 -1.30
N GLY A 84 13.63 28.60 -1.45
CA GLY A 84 13.16 29.37 -2.61
C GLY A 84 13.29 28.64 -3.95
N LYS A 85 13.37 27.29 -3.91
CA LYS A 85 13.47 26.42 -5.08
C LYS A 85 12.12 26.02 -5.67
N ALA A 86 11.06 26.06 -4.86
CA ALA A 86 9.70 25.95 -5.37
C ALA A 86 9.29 27.30 -5.97
N ASP A 87 8.70 27.24 -7.16
CA ASP A 87 8.05 28.40 -7.77
C ASP A 87 7.07 28.99 -6.74
N ALA A 88 7.09 30.30 -6.51
CA ALA A 88 6.43 30.95 -5.37
C ALA A 88 4.90 30.74 -5.31
N ASN A 89 4.33 30.13 -6.36
CA ASN A 89 2.91 29.85 -6.54
C ASN A 89 2.52 28.36 -6.46
N MET A 90 3.43 27.42 -6.18
CA MET A 90 3.05 26.00 -6.13
C MET A 90 3.81 25.18 -5.07
N THR A 91 3.19 25.02 -3.89
CA THR A 91 3.65 24.07 -2.86
C THR A 91 3.41 22.64 -3.32
N VAL A 92 4.45 21.81 -3.21
CA VAL A 92 4.37 20.36 -3.47
C VAL A 92 4.09 19.64 -2.15
N GLN A 93 3.12 18.73 -2.16
CA GLN A 93 2.90 17.80 -1.05
C GLN A 93 3.13 16.37 -1.50
N THR A 94 3.97 15.67 -0.75
CA THR A 94 4.26 14.26 -0.95
C THR A 94 3.50 13.39 0.04
N TYR A 95 3.07 12.20 -0.38
CA TYR A 95 2.36 11.24 0.46
C TYR A 95 2.97 9.85 0.29
N ASN A 96 3.38 9.26 1.40
CA ASN A 96 3.82 7.88 1.51
C ASN A 96 2.60 6.98 1.69
N LEU A 97 2.16 6.40 0.57
CA LEU A 97 1.06 5.44 0.51
C LEU A 97 1.57 4.00 0.47
N GLY A 98 2.84 3.75 0.83
CA GLY A 98 3.42 2.41 0.91
C GLY A 98 2.61 1.50 1.81
N TYR A 99 2.59 0.21 1.52
CA TYR A 99 1.80 -0.78 2.27
C TYR A 99 2.59 -2.09 2.44
N PRO A 100 2.51 -2.80 3.56
CA PRO A 100 3.26 -4.03 3.75
C PRO A 100 2.90 -5.08 2.70
N ALA A 101 3.92 -5.75 2.14
CA ALA A 101 3.72 -6.83 1.16
C ALA A 101 2.89 -6.43 -0.08
N ASP A 102 2.90 -5.15 -0.44
CA ASP A 102 2.16 -4.62 -1.58
C ASP A 102 2.57 -5.26 -2.91
N THR A 103 1.61 -5.29 -3.84
CA THR A 103 1.79 -5.85 -5.19
C THR A 103 1.07 -4.99 -6.23
N PRO A 104 1.52 -4.99 -7.51
CA PRO A 104 0.84 -4.24 -8.56
C PRO A 104 -0.63 -4.65 -8.76
N LEU A 105 -0.96 -5.95 -8.60
CA LEU A 105 -2.35 -6.41 -8.71
C LEU A 105 -3.23 -5.82 -7.62
N ARG A 106 -2.71 -5.72 -6.39
CA ARG A 106 -3.43 -5.00 -5.33
C ARG A 106 -3.62 -3.53 -5.70
N ARG A 107 -2.56 -2.83 -6.11
CA ARG A 107 -2.64 -1.39 -6.42
C ARG A 107 -3.56 -1.07 -7.57
N LEU A 108 -3.80 -2.01 -8.47
CA LEU A 108 -4.77 -1.85 -9.55
C LEU A 108 -6.18 -1.50 -9.02
N THR A 109 -6.54 -1.91 -7.79
CA THR A 109 -7.83 -1.56 -7.18
C THR A 109 -7.94 -0.09 -6.75
N GLU A 110 -6.81 0.59 -6.57
CA GLU A 110 -6.73 1.98 -6.12
C GLU A 110 -6.62 2.98 -7.27
N VAL A 111 -6.27 2.53 -8.49
CA VAL A 111 -5.89 3.41 -9.61
C VAL A 111 -6.99 4.40 -9.98
N ALA A 112 -8.27 4.00 -9.90
CA ALA A 112 -9.40 4.90 -10.18
C ALA A 112 -9.43 6.08 -9.20
N SER A 113 -9.53 5.81 -7.90
CA SER A 113 -9.55 6.83 -6.85
C SER A 113 -8.26 7.66 -6.80
N MET A 114 -7.10 7.02 -7.02
CA MET A 114 -5.82 7.70 -7.12
C MET A 114 -5.80 8.69 -8.28
N SER A 115 -6.37 8.33 -9.44
CA SER A 115 -6.43 9.19 -10.61
C SER A 115 -7.38 10.37 -10.43
N GLU A 116 -8.47 10.18 -9.68
CA GLU A 116 -9.44 11.25 -9.35
C GLU A 116 -8.81 12.36 -8.51
N CYS A 117 -7.82 12.04 -7.68
CA CYS A 117 -7.04 13.01 -6.92
C CYS A 117 -6.15 13.91 -7.79
N ARG A 118 -5.99 13.57 -9.08
CA ARG A 118 -5.12 14.27 -10.05
C ARG A 118 -3.72 14.56 -9.50
N PRO A 119 -2.98 13.54 -8.99
CA PRO A 119 -1.61 13.76 -8.57
C PRO A 119 -0.78 14.25 -9.77
N GLY A 120 0.12 15.20 -9.50
CA GLY A 120 1.08 15.65 -10.51
C GLY A 120 2.11 14.58 -10.85
N MET A 121 2.34 13.64 -9.93
CA MET A 121 3.24 12.51 -10.13
C MET A 121 2.87 11.33 -9.23
N VAL A 122 3.07 10.11 -9.73
CA VAL A 122 3.06 8.88 -8.93
C VAL A 122 4.43 8.22 -9.06
N ILE A 123 5.09 7.99 -7.93
CA ILE A 123 6.37 7.30 -7.84
C ILE A 123 6.10 5.89 -7.32
N ILE A 124 6.40 4.88 -8.14
CA ILE A 124 6.15 3.47 -7.85
C ILE A 124 7.45 2.80 -7.41
N GLY A 125 7.56 2.47 -6.13
CA GLY A 125 8.64 1.64 -5.60
C GLY A 125 8.42 0.18 -5.91
N LEU A 126 9.32 -0.40 -6.71
CA LEU A 126 9.30 -1.80 -7.07
C LEU A 126 10.59 -2.50 -6.66
N THR A 127 10.44 -3.77 -6.33
CA THR A 127 11.54 -4.73 -6.22
C THR A 127 11.06 -6.05 -6.79
N TYR A 128 11.97 -7.01 -6.96
CA TYR A 128 11.71 -8.30 -7.57
C TYR A 128 10.46 -8.98 -7.03
N TYR A 129 10.31 -9.09 -5.70
CA TYR A 129 9.19 -9.86 -5.13
C TYR A 129 7.82 -9.30 -5.49
N ALA A 130 7.69 -8.00 -5.77
CA ALA A 130 6.39 -7.40 -6.10
C ALA A 130 5.83 -7.95 -7.43
N LEU A 131 6.71 -8.48 -8.29
CA LEU A 131 6.36 -8.97 -9.64
C LEU A 131 6.35 -10.49 -9.75
N ASN A 132 6.62 -11.19 -8.66
CA ASN A 132 6.51 -12.63 -8.61
C ASN A 132 5.05 -13.03 -8.39
N ASP A 133 4.63 -14.13 -9.03
CA ASP A 133 3.25 -14.62 -8.99
C ASP A 133 2.90 -15.34 -7.67
N THR A 134 3.93 -15.75 -6.91
CA THR A 134 3.76 -16.56 -5.69
C THR A 134 4.10 -15.80 -4.41
N SER A 135 4.50 -14.54 -4.51
CA SER A 135 5.11 -13.82 -3.39
C SER A 135 4.09 -13.40 -2.32
N PHE A 136 2.93 -12.87 -2.73
CA PHE A 136 1.90 -12.39 -1.82
C PHE A 136 0.49 -12.52 -2.41
N ASN A 137 -0.41 -13.16 -1.65
CA ASN A 137 -1.84 -13.09 -1.92
C ASN A 137 -2.39 -11.77 -1.39
N ILE A 138 -3.34 -11.19 -2.11
CA ILE A 138 -4.04 -10.00 -1.64
C ILE A 138 -4.91 -10.42 -0.45
N SER A 139 -4.78 -9.71 0.68
CA SER A 139 -5.61 -9.95 1.85
C SER A 139 -7.09 -9.77 1.49
N SER A 140 -7.93 -10.71 1.87
CA SER A 140 -9.38 -10.62 1.65
C SER A 140 -9.99 -9.39 2.34
N ASP A 141 -9.40 -8.97 3.46
CA ASP A 141 -9.83 -7.82 4.25
C ASP A 141 -9.56 -6.53 3.46
N ASP A 142 -8.42 -6.47 2.77
CA ASP A 142 -8.01 -5.32 1.97
C ASP A 142 -8.93 -5.10 0.77
N LEU A 143 -9.51 -6.17 0.20
CA LEU A 143 -10.49 -6.07 -0.88
C LEU A 143 -11.90 -5.76 -0.36
N ALA A 144 -12.36 -6.53 0.63
CA ALA A 144 -13.73 -6.43 1.12
C ALA A 144 -14.03 -5.07 1.74
N LEU A 145 -13.13 -4.56 2.59
CA LEU A 145 -13.38 -3.35 3.38
C LEU A 145 -13.54 -2.07 2.54
N VAL A 146 -12.94 -2.05 1.35
CA VAL A 146 -12.97 -0.91 0.41
C VAL A 146 -13.69 -1.24 -0.89
N SER A 147 -14.38 -2.39 -0.97
CA SER A 147 -15.18 -2.84 -2.13
C SER A 147 -16.03 -1.76 -2.79
N ARG A 148 -16.63 -0.87 -1.99
CA ARG A 148 -17.47 0.24 -2.48
C ARG A 148 -16.70 1.33 -3.23
N ASP A 149 -15.40 1.43 -3.00
CA ASP A 149 -14.51 2.44 -3.57
C ASP A 149 -13.67 1.86 -4.74
N ILE A 150 -13.75 0.54 -4.99
CA ILE A 150 -12.99 -0.12 -6.08
C ILE A 150 -13.77 -0.01 -7.40
N HIS A 151 -13.12 0.55 -8.41
CA HIS A 151 -13.66 0.65 -9.77
C HIS A 151 -12.66 0.07 -10.78
N LEU A 152 -13.04 -1.04 -11.43
CA LEU A 152 -12.19 -1.76 -12.37
C LEU A 152 -12.85 -1.84 -13.76
N ASP A 153 -12.06 -1.60 -14.81
CA ASP A 153 -12.47 -1.90 -16.19
C ASP A 153 -12.47 -3.41 -16.48
N ASN A 154 -13.04 -3.82 -17.61
CA ASN A 154 -13.16 -5.25 -17.96
C ASN A 154 -11.81 -5.97 -18.03
N TYR A 155 -10.75 -5.29 -18.48
CA TYR A 155 -9.43 -5.89 -18.57
C TYR A 155 -8.82 -6.05 -17.16
N SER A 156 -8.85 -4.99 -16.34
CA SER A 156 -8.39 -5.03 -14.95
C SER A 156 -9.10 -6.12 -14.16
N ARG A 157 -10.42 -6.27 -14.32
CA ARG A 157 -11.21 -7.34 -13.68
C ARG A 157 -10.73 -8.74 -14.05
N SER A 158 -10.29 -8.94 -15.29
CA SER A 158 -9.82 -10.26 -15.77
C SER A 158 -8.52 -10.74 -15.11
N LEU A 159 -7.80 -9.85 -14.43
CA LEU A 159 -6.56 -10.17 -13.72
C LEU A 159 -6.78 -10.69 -12.29
N PHE A 160 -7.99 -10.58 -11.76
CA PHE A 160 -8.35 -11.06 -10.42
C PHE A 160 -8.96 -12.45 -10.49
N ARG A 161 -8.78 -13.23 -9.42
CA ARG A 161 -9.46 -14.52 -9.27
C ARG A 161 -10.95 -14.31 -8.94
N THR A 162 -11.76 -15.35 -9.15
CA THR A 162 -13.20 -15.29 -8.87
C THR A 162 -13.51 -14.95 -7.41
N ASP A 163 -12.78 -15.54 -6.46
CA ASP A 163 -12.94 -15.27 -5.02
C ASP A 163 -12.58 -13.82 -4.67
N GLU A 164 -11.58 -13.25 -5.32
CA GLU A 164 -11.20 -11.84 -5.16
C GLU A 164 -12.26 -10.90 -5.75
N LEU A 165 -12.83 -11.24 -6.91
CA LEU A 165 -13.91 -10.48 -7.53
C LEU A 165 -15.18 -10.49 -6.68
N GLU A 166 -15.51 -11.60 -6.00
CA GLU A 166 -16.64 -11.66 -5.06
C GLU A 166 -16.45 -10.70 -3.88
N LEU A 167 -15.21 -10.48 -3.43
CA LEU A 167 -14.91 -9.51 -2.38
C LEU A 167 -14.95 -8.06 -2.90
N ILE A 168 -14.45 -7.83 -4.12
CA ILE A 168 -14.47 -6.51 -4.77
C ILE A 168 -15.91 -6.07 -5.05
N ASP A 169 -16.76 -6.97 -5.56
CA ASP A 169 -18.16 -6.68 -5.90
C ASP A 169 -19.11 -6.86 -4.71
N MET A 170 -18.56 -6.94 -3.48
CA MET A 170 -19.35 -7.20 -2.29
C MET A 170 -20.40 -6.12 -2.07
N ASN A 171 -21.67 -6.53 -2.08
CA ASN A 171 -22.75 -5.57 -1.89
C ASN A 171 -22.76 -4.97 -0.46
N PRO A 172 -23.37 -3.78 -0.28
CA PRO A 172 -23.38 -3.08 0.99
C PRO A 172 -23.84 -3.89 2.21
N VAL A 173 -24.82 -4.79 2.03
CA VAL A 173 -25.40 -5.59 3.11
C VAL A 173 -24.42 -6.68 3.53
N TYR A 174 -23.84 -7.42 2.58
CA TYR A 174 -22.82 -8.43 2.88
C TYR A 174 -21.57 -7.82 3.50
N LEU A 175 -21.19 -6.60 3.10
CA LEU A 175 -20.08 -5.89 3.74
C LEU A 175 -20.33 -5.65 5.23
N ASP A 176 -21.55 -5.28 5.63
CA ASP A 176 -21.86 -5.09 7.03
C ASP A 176 -21.85 -6.43 7.81
N PHE A 177 -22.28 -7.53 7.19
CA PHE A 177 -22.08 -8.87 7.77
C PHE A 177 -20.59 -9.24 7.88
N TYR A 178 -19.80 -8.96 6.86
CA TYR A 178 -18.37 -9.21 6.83
C TYR A 178 -17.65 -8.47 7.96
N ARG A 179 -18.03 -7.20 8.21
CA ARG A 179 -17.47 -6.37 9.28
C ARG A 179 -17.67 -6.94 10.69
N ARG A 180 -18.64 -7.84 10.89
CA ARG A 180 -18.87 -8.48 12.20
C ARG A 180 -17.66 -9.25 12.70
N LYS A 181 -16.81 -9.77 11.81
CA LYS A 181 -15.58 -10.47 12.20
C LYS A 181 -14.61 -9.59 13.00
N PHE A 182 -14.70 -8.26 12.85
CA PHE A 182 -13.86 -7.31 13.56
C PHE A 182 -14.44 -6.90 14.93
N ILE A 183 -15.62 -7.38 15.34
CA ILE A 183 -16.19 -7.03 16.66
C ILE A 183 -15.25 -7.44 17.79
N ALA A 184 -14.77 -8.69 17.79
CA ALA A 184 -13.87 -9.17 18.84
C ALA A 184 -12.52 -8.41 18.84
N PRO A 185 -11.81 -8.26 17.70
CA PRO A 185 -10.62 -7.41 17.63
C PRO A 185 -10.84 -5.97 18.11
N SER A 186 -11.97 -5.35 17.74
CA SER A 186 -12.29 -3.96 18.12
C SER A 186 -12.52 -3.84 19.63
N LEU A 187 -13.21 -4.81 20.25
CA LEU A 187 -13.41 -4.84 21.69
C LEU A 187 -12.09 -5.05 22.43
N LEU A 188 -11.25 -5.98 21.97
CA LEU A 188 -9.92 -6.19 22.54
C LEU A 188 -9.07 -4.91 22.47
N ASN A 189 -9.19 -4.15 21.37
CA ASN A 189 -8.51 -2.86 21.21
C ASN A 189 -8.98 -1.82 22.24
N LEU A 190 -10.29 -1.75 22.53
CA LEU A 190 -10.83 -0.84 23.55
C LEU A 190 -10.32 -1.15 24.97
N PHE A 191 -10.08 -2.42 25.28
CA PHE A 191 -9.54 -2.83 26.58
C PHE A 191 -8.02 -2.72 26.70
N ARG A 192 -7.30 -2.55 25.58
CA ARG A 192 -5.87 -2.20 25.58
C ARG A 192 -5.75 -0.67 25.74
N ILE A 193 -5.97 -0.20 26.96
CA ILE A 193 -5.73 1.20 27.32
C ILE A 193 -4.21 1.44 27.27
N SER A 194 -3.79 2.32 26.36
CA SER A 194 -2.43 2.85 26.09
C SER A 194 -1.55 2.12 25.06
N GLU A 195 -1.06 2.95 24.13
CA GLU A 195 0.11 2.83 23.24
C GLU A 195 0.14 1.68 22.23
N THR A 196 -0.24 1.98 20.97
CA THR A 196 0.40 1.31 19.83
C THR A 196 0.74 2.31 18.74
N SER A 197 2.04 2.49 18.51
CA SER A 197 2.62 3.17 17.35
C SER A 197 2.01 2.74 16.01
N GLU A 198 1.45 1.52 15.94
CA GLU A 198 0.77 0.96 14.77
C GLU A 198 -0.52 1.71 14.36
N GLN A 199 -1.28 2.28 15.31
CA GLN A 199 -2.51 3.04 14.97
C GLN A 199 -2.18 4.44 14.43
N GLU A 200 -1.16 5.10 14.99
CA GLU A 200 -0.67 6.37 14.45
C GLU A 200 -0.02 6.15 13.06
N ALA A 201 0.75 5.06 12.91
CA ALA A 201 1.29 4.59 11.64
C ALA A 201 0.20 4.37 10.57
N ALA A 202 -0.96 3.81 10.92
CA ALA A 202 -2.02 3.57 9.95
C ALA A 202 -2.65 4.85 9.35
N LYS A 203 -2.42 6.03 9.95
CA LYS A 203 -2.93 7.33 9.49
C LYS A 203 -1.85 8.29 9.01
N ASP A 204 -0.59 8.10 9.42
CA ASP A 204 0.50 8.94 8.97
C ASP A 204 0.90 8.57 7.52
N PHE A 205 0.54 9.44 6.59
CA PHE A 205 0.93 9.35 5.18
C PHE A 205 2.16 10.18 4.85
N LYS A 206 2.88 10.69 5.85
CA LYS A 206 4.13 11.42 5.65
C LYS A 206 5.32 10.57 6.07
N VAL A 207 5.29 10.05 7.29
CA VAL A 207 6.45 9.40 7.91
C VAL A 207 6.01 8.22 8.76
N GLN A 208 6.49 7.04 8.41
CA GLN A 208 6.44 5.87 9.31
C GLN A 208 7.66 5.85 10.22
N PRO A 209 7.61 5.20 11.41
CA PRO A 209 8.80 5.01 12.22
C PRO A 209 9.91 4.30 11.43
N ALA A 210 11.12 4.87 11.42
CA ALA A 210 12.27 4.20 10.84
C ALA A 210 12.67 2.99 11.69
N PHE A 211 13.25 1.96 11.05
CA PHE A 211 13.92 0.89 11.78
C PHE A 211 15.15 1.46 12.49
N SER A 212 15.09 1.53 13.81
CA SER A 212 16.20 1.98 14.67
C SER A 212 17.22 0.88 14.96
N GLU A 213 16.82 -0.38 14.83
CA GLU A 213 17.67 -1.53 15.08
C GLU A 213 18.20 -2.12 13.78
N ASN A 214 19.52 -2.23 13.69
CA ASN A 214 20.19 -2.89 12.58
C ASN A 214 20.48 -4.34 12.98
N LEU A 215 20.09 -5.29 12.14
CA LEU A 215 20.50 -6.68 12.30
C LEU A 215 22.02 -6.78 12.17
N THR A 216 22.63 -7.59 13.02
CA THR A 216 24.07 -7.89 12.90
C THR A 216 24.35 -8.66 11.62
N TYR A 217 25.57 -8.54 11.10
CA TYR A 217 25.98 -9.24 9.89
C TYR A 217 25.77 -10.76 9.98
N ASP A 218 26.06 -11.36 11.14
CA ASP A 218 25.84 -12.80 11.36
C ASP A 218 24.35 -13.17 11.28
N LEU A 219 23.45 -12.34 11.84
CA LEU A 219 22.01 -12.56 11.74
C LEU A 219 21.50 -12.41 10.30
N LEU A 220 22.06 -11.46 9.52
CA LEU A 220 21.75 -11.32 8.10
C LEU A 220 22.16 -12.57 7.32
N LEU A 221 23.36 -13.11 7.58
CA LEU A 221 23.85 -14.34 6.96
C LEU A 221 22.99 -15.55 7.32
N ILE A 222 22.57 -15.67 8.58
CA ILE A 222 21.63 -16.72 9.01
C ILE A 222 20.31 -16.59 8.24
N ARG A 223 19.75 -15.37 8.17
CA ARG A 223 18.45 -15.11 7.52
C ARG A 223 18.51 -15.43 6.03
N ILE A 224 19.55 -15.04 5.33
CA ILE A 224 19.67 -15.26 3.88
C ILE A 224 19.94 -16.73 3.53
N ASN A 225 20.73 -17.44 4.33
CA ASN A 225 21.07 -18.85 4.05
C ASN A 225 19.95 -19.82 4.45
N ASN A 226 19.14 -19.47 5.47
CA ASN A 226 18.08 -20.33 5.98
C ASN A 226 16.71 -20.09 5.31
N SER A 227 16.59 -19.09 4.44
CA SER A 227 15.31 -18.71 3.84
C SER A 227 15.27 -18.98 2.33
N ARG A 228 15.24 -20.26 1.91
CA ARG A 228 14.98 -20.62 0.50
C ARG A 228 13.71 -19.94 -0.02
N ASP A 229 12.65 -19.98 0.79
CA ASP A 229 11.37 -19.34 0.49
C ASP A 229 11.50 -17.81 0.29
N MET A 230 12.47 -17.15 0.94
CA MET A 230 12.72 -15.74 0.67
C MET A 230 13.31 -15.58 -0.73
N LEU A 231 14.36 -16.34 -1.08
CA LEU A 231 15.00 -16.22 -2.41
C LEU A 231 14.04 -16.56 -3.54
N ASP A 232 13.17 -17.55 -3.35
CA ASP A 232 12.14 -17.90 -4.34
C ASP A 232 11.19 -16.74 -4.62
N LYS A 233 10.86 -15.91 -3.60
CA LYS A 233 10.06 -14.69 -3.80
C LYS A 233 10.75 -13.67 -4.69
N TYR A 234 12.08 -13.60 -4.71
CA TYR A 234 12.83 -12.71 -5.59
C TYR A 234 13.02 -13.26 -7.00
N SER A 235 12.66 -14.52 -7.26
CA SER A 235 12.79 -15.11 -8.60
C SER A 235 11.80 -14.47 -9.59
N ILE A 236 12.32 -14.00 -10.73
CA ILE A 236 11.51 -13.41 -11.78
C ILE A 236 11.57 -14.26 -13.04
N SER A 237 10.46 -14.95 -13.30
CA SER A 237 10.21 -15.66 -14.55
C SER A 237 10.20 -14.69 -15.74
N PRO A 238 10.58 -15.09 -16.95
CA PRO A 238 10.39 -14.28 -18.16
C PRO A 238 8.93 -14.26 -18.64
N ARG A 239 8.08 -15.19 -18.18
CA ARG A 239 6.66 -15.26 -18.58
C ARG A 239 5.84 -14.18 -17.88
N ASP A 240 4.82 -13.68 -18.55
CA ASP A 240 3.83 -12.80 -17.95
C ASP A 240 3.04 -13.52 -16.84
N ASN A 241 2.64 -12.73 -15.84
CA ASN A 241 1.75 -13.11 -14.75
C ASN A 241 0.85 -11.92 -14.41
N ASN A 242 -0.12 -12.12 -13.52
CA ASN A 242 -1.10 -11.08 -13.21
C ASN A 242 -0.46 -9.85 -12.55
N GLN A 243 0.66 -10.00 -11.83
CA GLN A 243 1.37 -8.86 -11.24
C GLN A 243 2.00 -7.96 -12.30
N LYS A 244 2.67 -8.55 -13.31
CA LYS A 244 3.28 -7.79 -14.41
C LYS A 244 2.23 -7.14 -15.30
N LEU A 245 1.16 -7.87 -15.59
CA LEU A 245 0.03 -7.33 -16.35
C LEU A 245 -0.65 -6.19 -15.60
N ALA A 246 -0.83 -6.32 -14.28
CA ALA A 246 -1.40 -5.27 -13.44
C ALA A 246 -0.50 -4.03 -13.34
N LEU A 247 0.84 -4.20 -13.29
CA LEU A 247 1.77 -3.08 -13.38
C LEU A 247 1.56 -2.33 -14.70
N ASN A 248 1.63 -3.03 -15.83
CA ASN A 248 1.46 -2.42 -17.16
C ASN A 248 0.10 -1.71 -17.30
N GLN A 249 -0.96 -2.32 -16.77
CA GLN A 249 -2.29 -1.73 -16.74
C GLN A 249 -2.35 -0.48 -15.87
N THR A 250 -1.74 -0.50 -14.69
CA THR A 250 -1.64 0.65 -13.78
C THR A 250 -0.95 1.82 -14.48
N LEU A 251 0.22 1.57 -15.10
CA LEU A 251 0.94 2.58 -15.86
C LEU A 251 0.09 3.16 -17.00
N ARG A 252 -0.56 2.29 -17.79
CA ARG A 252 -1.44 2.71 -18.89
C ARG A 252 -2.57 3.62 -18.41
N LEU A 253 -3.25 3.24 -17.33
CA LEU A 253 -4.38 3.98 -16.78
C LEU A 253 -3.94 5.36 -16.26
N LEU A 254 -2.85 5.43 -15.49
CA LEU A 254 -2.30 6.69 -14.99
C LEU A 254 -1.84 7.62 -16.14
N HIS A 255 -1.10 7.09 -17.11
CA HIS A 255 -0.66 7.85 -18.29
C HIS A 255 -1.83 8.38 -19.12
N SER A 256 -2.90 7.59 -19.27
CA SER A 256 -4.11 8.02 -20.00
C SER A 256 -4.83 9.20 -19.35
N LYS A 257 -4.55 9.48 -18.07
CA LYS A 257 -5.05 10.62 -17.32
C LYS A 257 -4.06 11.79 -17.28
N GLY A 258 -2.93 11.68 -17.99
CA GLY A 258 -1.86 12.69 -18.01
C GLY A 258 -1.07 12.75 -16.70
N ILE A 259 -1.13 11.71 -15.86
CA ILE A 259 -0.37 11.63 -14.61
C ILE A 259 1.04 11.17 -14.93
N SER A 260 2.06 11.93 -14.50
CA SER A 260 3.45 11.52 -14.63
C SER A 260 3.73 10.32 -13.73
N VAL A 261 4.31 9.26 -14.28
CA VAL A 261 4.67 8.06 -13.51
C VAL A 261 6.16 7.80 -13.59
N VAL A 262 6.80 7.62 -12.43
CA VAL A 262 8.21 7.24 -12.31
C VAL A 262 8.30 5.94 -11.55
N ILE A 263 9.05 4.98 -12.07
CA ILE A 263 9.35 3.74 -11.37
C ILE A 263 10.70 3.88 -10.66
N ILE A 264 10.78 3.49 -9.40
CA ILE A 264 12.06 3.38 -8.69
C ILE A 264 12.32 1.92 -8.36
N ASN A 265 13.47 1.40 -8.81
CA ASN A 265 13.93 0.10 -8.38
C ASN A 265 14.53 0.26 -6.98
N MET A 266 13.83 -0.28 -5.98
CA MET A 266 14.16 -0.05 -4.58
C MET A 266 15.54 -0.59 -4.22
N PRO A 267 16.28 0.11 -3.32
CA PRO A 267 17.57 -0.36 -2.86
C PRO A 267 17.46 -1.70 -2.12
N LEU A 268 18.48 -2.55 -2.23
CA LEU A 268 18.57 -3.82 -1.52
C LEU A 268 19.94 -3.99 -0.88
N HIS A 269 19.98 -4.70 0.24
CA HIS A 269 21.24 -4.96 0.93
C HIS A 269 22.20 -5.75 0.00
N PRO A 270 23.50 -5.40 -0.08
CA PRO A 270 24.45 -6.10 -0.97
C PRO A 270 24.47 -7.62 -0.84
N LEU A 271 24.39 -8.16 0.38
CA LEU A 271 24.24 -9.61 0.62
C LEU A 271 23.05 -10.24 -0.12
N LEU A 272 21.90 -9.58 -0.18
CA LEU A 272 20.75 -10.09 -0.90
C LEU A 272 20.99 -10.08 -2.41
N LEU A 273 21.62 -9.02 -2.91
CA LEU A 273 21.96 -8.88 -4.33
C LEU A 273 22.90 -9.97 -4.83
N GLU A 274 23.81 -10.45 -4.00
CA GLU A 274 24.70 -11.57 -4.34
C GLU A 274 23.96 -12.90 -4.52
N LYS A 275 22.72 -13.02 -4.01
CA LYS A 275 21.90 -14.24 -4.16
C LYS A 275 20.89 -14.15 -5.30
N ILE A 276 20.65 -12.96 -5.85
CA ILE A 276 19.76 -12.79 -7.00
C ILE A 276 20.50 -13.27 -8.24
N SER A 277 19.91 -14.25 -8.95
CA SER A 277 20.51 -14.80 -10.16
C SER A 277 20.53 -13.78 -11.31
N ASP A 278 21.51 -13.94 -12.21
CA ASP A 278 21.61 -13.11 -13.41
C ASP A 278 20.35 -13.22 -14.30
N ASP A 279 19.74 -14.41 -14.38
CA ASP A 279 18.48 -14.62 -15.11
C ASP A 279 17.34 -13.78 -14.53
N THR A 280 17.16 -13.84 -13.21
CA THR A 280 16.15 -13.04 -12.49
C THR A 280 16.39 -11.55 -12.71
N ARG A 281 17.64 -11.10 -12.58
CA ARG A 281 18.04 -9.71 -12.82
C ARG A 281 17.70 -9.28 -14.25
N ARG A 282 18.11 -10.07 -15.26
CA ARG A 282 17.83 -9.78 -16.67
C ARG A 282 16.33 -9.71 -16.95
N ASN A 283 15.55 -10.65 -16.43
CA ASN A 283 14.10 -10.68 -16.64
C ASN A 283 13.41 -9.45 -16.01
N TYR A 284 13.84 -9.06 -14.80
CA TYR A 284 13.32 -7.88 -14.11
C TYR A 284 13.60 -6.59 -14.89
N PHE A 285 14.86 -6.34 -15.27
CA PHE A 285 15.20 -5.14 -16.04
C PHE A 285 14.63 -5.17 -17.47
N SER A 286 14.49 -6.35 -18.09
CA SER A 286 13.79 -6.47 -19.37
C SER A 286 12.34 -6.03 -19.26
N LEU A 287 11.65 -6.38 -18.17
CA LEU A 287 10.30 -5.89 -17.91
C LEU A 287 10.30 -4.37 -17.74
N LEU A 288 11.16 -3.81 -16.87
CA LEU A 288 11.22 -2.37 -16.64
C LEU A 288 11.47 -1.58 -17.92
N ASN A 289 12.42 -2.03 -18.76
CA ASN A 289 12.69 -1.42 -20.07
C ASN A 289 11.53 -1.54 -21.06
N SER A 290 10.66 -2.55 -20.90
CA SER A 290 9.46 -2.70 -21.73
C SER A 290 8.30 -1.81 -21.27
N THR A 291 8.35 -1.31 -20.02
CA THR A 291 7.39 -0.31 -19.56
C THR A 291 7.68 1.00 -20.28
N ASN A 292 6.68 1.64 -20.89
CA ASN A 292 6.84 2.95 -21.50
C ASN A 292 6.88 4.07 -20.43
N SER A 293 7.62 3.85 -19.35
CA SER A 293 7.75 4.72 -18.19
C SER A 293 9.22 4.86 -17.82
N SER A 294 9.63 6.04 -17.38
CA SER A 294 10.98 6.24 -16.85
C SER A 294 11.16 5.42 -15.58
N TYR A 295 12.31 4.76 -15.46
CA TYR A 295 12.71 4.11 -14.22
C TYR A 295 14.11 4.53 -13.79
N TYR A 296 14.32 4.59 -12.48
CA TYR A 296 15.60 4.92 -11.85
C TYR A 296 16.05 3.76 -10.98
N ASP A 297 17.28 3.31 -11.19
CA ASP A 297 17.83 2.14 -10.50
C ASP A 297 18.59 2.52 -9.22
N TYR A 298 17.99 2.27 -8.06
CA TYR A 298 18.61 2.48 -6.75
C TYR A 298 19.11 1.18 -6.12
N GLU A 299 18.98 0.04 -6.79
CA GLU A 299 19.26 -1.29 -6.23
C GLU A 299 20.63 -1.37 -5.54
N ARG A 300 21.67 -0.83 -6.19
CA ARG A 300 23.07 -0.84 -5.73
C ARG A 300 23.56 0.52 -5.22
N ARG A 301 22.66 1.47 -4.96
CA ARG A 301 23.02 2.85 -4.62
C ARG A 301 23.70 2.98 -3.26
N TYR A 302 23.25 2.18 -2.28
CA TYR A 302 23.65 2.32 -0.87
C TYR A 302 24.52 1.15 -0.39
N GLY A 303 25.44 1.45 0.53
CA GLY A 303 26.28 0.44 1.18
C GLY A 303 25.56 -0.27 2.33
N PRO A 304 26.12 -1.38 2.87
CA PRO A 304 25.52 -2.16 3.95
C PRO A 304 25.14 -1.34 5.19
N GLN A 305 25.89 -0.29 5.49
CA GLN A 305 25.65 0.59 6.65
C GLN A 305 24.34 1.38 6.58
N CYS A 306 23.69 1.44 5.41
CA CYS A 306 22.44 2.17 5.20
C CYS A 306 21.19 1.29 5.43
N PHE A 307 21.36 0.02 5.76
CA PHE A 307 20.27 -0.95 5.90
C PHE A 307 20.07 -1.39 7.35
N SER A 308 18.81 -1.64 7.71
CA SER A 308 18.43 -2.26 8.98
C SER A 308 18.32 -3.78 8.85
N ASP A 309 17.83 -4.27 7.71
CA ASP A 309 17.81 -5.68 7.34
C ASP A 309 18.21 -5.92 5.87
N LEU A 310 17.78 -7.04 5.27
CA LEU A 310 18.14 -7.36 3.88
C LEU A 310 17.42 -6.47 2.85
N THR A 311 16.36 -5.77 3.24
CA THR A 311 15.45 -5.07 2.32
C THR A 311 15.13 -3.65 2.74
N HIS A 312 15.16 -3.34 4.03
CA HIS A 312 14.75 -2.04 4.56
C HIS A 312 15.96 -1.18 4.93
N LEU A 313 15.84 0.12 4.68
CA LEU A 313 16.84 1.10 5.08
C LEU A 313 16.73 1.38 6.58
N ASN A 314 17.87 1.73 7.18
CA ASN A 314 17.89 2.31 8.52
C ASN A 314 17.75 3.84 8.45
N CYS A 315 17.82 4.52 9.60
CA CYS A 315 17.70 5.99 9.65
C CYS A 315 18.64 6.74 8.71
N LEU A 316 19.89 6.27 8.52
CA LEU A 316 20.86 6.90 7.61
C LEU A 316 20.44 6.68 6.15
N GLY A 317 20.18 5.43 5.76
CA GLY A 317 19.77 5.10 4.39
C GLY A 317 18.47 5.79 3.99
N ARG A 318 17.48 5.80 4.88
CA ARG A 318 16.20 6.49 4.66
C ARG A 318 16.38 7.97 4.38
N LYS A 319 17.22 8.64 5.17
CA LYS A 319 17.51 10.06 4.99
C LYS A 319 18.14 10.31 3.62
N GLU A 320 19.20 9.57 3.28
CA GLU A 320 19.89 9.71 1.99
C GLU A 320 18.96 9.40 0.81
N PHE A 321 18.13 8.36 0.93
CA PHE A 321 17.18 8.00 -0.11
C PHE A 321 16.08 9.03 -0.30
N SER A 322 15.57 9.62 0.78
CA SER A 322 14.60 10.71 0.74
C SER A 322 15.19 11.98 0.11
N GLU A 323 16.48 12.28 0.39
CA GLU A 323 17.20 13.38 -0.30
C GLU A 323 17.34 13.13 -1.80
N ASP A 324 17.63 11.90 -2.22
CA ASP A 324 17.70 11.53 -3.64
C ASP A 324 16.31 11.56 -4.31
N MET A 325 15.23 11.19 -3.61
CA MET A 325 13.86 11.36 -4.11
C MET A 325 13.47 12.82 -4.30
N ALA A 326 13.87 13.71 -3.38
CA ALA A 326 13.62 15.14 -3.53
C ALA A 326 14.31 15.72 -4.78
N LYS A 327 15.57 15.31 -5.05
CA LYS A 327 16.29 15.71 -6.27
C LYS A 327 15.59 15.19 -7.53
N LEU A 328 15.22 13.90 -7.52
CA LEU A 328 14.51 13.27 -8.63
C LEU A 328 13.20 14.01 -8.96
N ILE A 329 12.41 14.37 -7.94
CA ILE A 329 11.18 15.13 -8.13
C ILE A 329 11.47 16.48 -8.78
N LEU A 330 12.49 17.21 -8.31
CA LEU A 330 12.86 18.51 -8.87
C LEU A 330 13.32 18.40 -10.33
N GLU A 331 14.08 17.36 -10.67
CA GLU A 331 14.54 17.09 -12.05
C GLU A 331 13.37 16.77 -12.98
N CYS A 332 12.43 15.94 -12.53
CA CYS A 332 11.24 15.59 -13.32
C CYS A 332 10.19 16.71 -13.38
N ALA A 333 10.14 17.61 -12.39
CA ALA A 333 9.19 18.72 -12.34
C ALA A 333 9.66 19.98 -13.10
N ALA A 334 10.94 20.07 -13.45
CA ALA A 334 11.53 21.16 -14.23
C ALA A 334 11.37 21.00 -15.75
N LEU A 335 10.68 19.94 -16.20
CA LEU A 335 10.22 19.69 -17.57
C LEU A 335 8.72 19.97 -17.65
#